data_AF-A0A9X2PF28-F1
#
_entry.id   AF-A0A9X2PF28-F1
#
_cell.length_a   1.000
_cell.length_b   1.000
_cell.length_c   1.000
_cell.angle_alpha   90.00
_cell.angle_beta   90.00
_cell.angle_gamma   90.00
#
_symmetry.space_group_name_H-M   'P 1'
#
loop_
_entity.id
_entity.type
_entity.pdbx_description
1 polymer ?
#
loop_
_entity_poly.entity_id
_entity_poly.type
_entity_poly.pdbx_seq_one_letter_code
_entity_poly.pdbx_strand_id
1 'polypeptide(L)'
;MTDTVKATDSTKALASEYHRLAMHLNLLEKDATHPLDFKVDASNTSPALVLRAGQSLRSAHSDVKLDYELMRQMLMESLRARLTDLDEKLAGTEGGKLPIERLQYGDQTEA
;
A
#
# COMPACT_ATOMS: atom_id res chain seq x y z
N MET A 1 17.51 19.54 -21.25
CA MET A 1 17.12 20.22 -19.98
C MET A 1 15.74 19.80 -19.47
N THR A 2 15.05 18.83 -20.08
CA THR A 2 13.67 18.44 -19.74
C THR A 2 13.55 17.19 -18.85
N ASP A 3 14.56 16.32 -18.82
CA ASP A 3 14.47 15.04 -18.10
C ASP A 3 14.57 15.16 -16.58
N THR A 4 15.26 16.20 -16.09
CA THR A 4 15.45 16.42 -14.64
C THR A 4 14.16 16.87 -13.95
N VAL A 5 13.31 17.65 -14.63
CA VAL A 5 12.03 18.14 -14.08
C VAL A 5 11.02 16.99 -13.96
N LYS A 6 10.90 16.16 -15.00
CA LYS A 6 9.97 15.01 -15.02
C LYS A 6 10.30 13.95 -13.96
N ALA A 7 11.58 13.68 -13.73
CA ALA A 7 12.03 12.75 -12.68
C ALA A 7 11.67 13.26 -11.27
N THR A 8 11.79 14.57 -11.03
CA THR A 8 11.51 15.17 -9.71
C THR A 8 10.02 15.11 -9.38
N ASP A 9 9.14 15.27 -10.37
CA ASP A 9 7.69 15.15 -10.18
C ASP A 9 7.25 13.70 -9.95
N SER A 10 7.90 12.75 -10.62
CA SER A 10 7.65 11.31 -10.42
C SER A 10 8.01 10.85 -9.00
N THR A 11 9.17 11.24 -8.47
CA THR A 11 9.58 10.86 -7.11
C THR A 11 8.70 11.52 -6.04
N LYS A 12 8.29 12.78 -6.22
CA LYS A 12 7.33 13.45 -5.32
C LYS A 12 5.97 12.76 -5.30
N ALA A 13 5.50 12.29 -6.46
CA ALA A 13 4.25 11.54 -6.54
C ALA A 13 4.33 10.23 -5.76
N LEU A 14 5.43 9.47 -5.92
CA LEU A 14 5.68 8.23 -5.18
C LEU A 14 5.77 8.46 -3.67
N ALA A 15 6.50 9.49 -3.23
CA ALA A 15 6.61 9.84 -1.81
C ALA A 15 5.25 10.26 -1.21
N SER A 16 4.43 10.96 -1.99
CA SER A 16 3.08 11.35 -1.58
C SER A 16 2.14 10.15 -1.48
N GLU A 17 2.26 9.18 -2.39
CA GLU A 17 1.53 7.91 -2.33
C GLU A 17 1.95 7.11 -1.10
N TYR A 18 3.26 6.94 -0.88
CA TYR A 18 3.81 6.25 0.28
C TYR A 18 3.28 6.84 1.58
N HIS A 19 3.41 8.16 1.76
CA HIS A 19 2.96 8.82 2.99
C HIS A 19 1.46 8.62 3.24
N ARG A 20 0.64 8.70 2.18
CA ARG A 20 -0.81 8.48 2.27
C ARG A 20 -1.11 7.05 2.74
N LEU A 21 -0.50 6.05 2.12
CA LEU A 21 -0.72 4.64 2.48
C LEU A 21 -0.23 4.33 3.90
N ALA A 22 0.91 4.88 4.31
CA ALA A 22 1.45 4.72 5.66
C ALA A 22 0.51 5.31 6.73
N MET A 23 -0.11 6.47 6.45
CA MET A 23 -1.12 7.06 7.33
C MET A 23 -2.36 6.18 7.47
N HIS A 24 -2.84 5.60 6.36
CA HIS A 24 -3.98 4.67 6.40
C HIS A 24 -3.65 3.37 7.16
N LEU A 25 -2.46 2.80 6.96
CA LEU A 25 -2.03 1.63 7.72
C LEU A 25 -1.97 1.93 9.22
N ASN A 26 -1.33 3.04 9.60
CA ASN A 26 -1.22 3.49 10.99
C ASN A 26 -2.60 3.70 11.65
N LEU A 27 -3.56 4.25 10.90
CA LEU A 27 -4.94 4.40 11.35
C LEU A 27 -5.57 3.05 11.66
N LEU A 28 -5.47 2.08 10.72
CA LEU A 28 -6.03 0.74 10.92
C LEU A 28 -5.33 -0.01 12.06
N GLU A 29 -4.02 0.16 12.24
CA GLU A 29 -3.25 -0.47 13.31
C GLU A 29 -3.63 0.06 14.70
N LYS A 30 -3.83 1.38 14.83
CA LYS A 30 -4.14 2.03 16.10
C LYS A 30 -5.62 2.00 16.47
N ASP A 31 -6.49 2.04 15.48
CA ASP A 31 -7.94 2.02 15.67
C ASP A 31 -8.54 0.76 15.04
N ALA A 32 -8.69 -0.27 15.87
CA ALA A 32 -9.34 -1.52 15.48
C ALA A 32 -10.85 -1.38 15.25
N THR A 33 -11.43 -0.21 15.46
CA THR A 33 -12.85 0.06 15.21
C THR A 33 -13.09 0.90 13.96
N HIS A 34 -12.02 1.30 13.28
CA HIS A 34 -12.10 2.15 12.11
C HIS A 34 -12.94 1.48 11.00
N PRO A 35 -14.02 2.10 10.51
CA PRO A 35 -14.88 1.50 9.51
C PRO A 35 -14.15 1.31 8.17
N LEU A 36 -14.40 0.18 7.50
CA LEU A 36 -13.92 -0.06 6.15
C LEU A 36 -15.00 0.35 5.15
N ASP A 37 -14.68 1.34 4.31
CA ASP A 37 -15.58 1.83 3.27
C ASP A 37 -15.17 1.24 1.90
N PHE A 38 -16.09 0.51 1.27
CA PHE A 38 -15.91 -0.07 -0.05
C PHE A 38 -16.80 0.66 -1.06
N LYS A 39 -16.16 1.22 -2.08
CA LYS A 39 -16.84 1.75 -3.25
C LYS A 39 -17.07 0.63 -4.27
N VAL A 40 -18.28 0.54 -4.79
CA VAL A 40 -18.62 -0.38 -5.88
C VAL A 40 -18.49 0.38 -7.21
N ASP A 41 -17.44 0.09 -7.98
CA ASP A 41 -17.14 0.83 -9.22
C ASP A 41 -18.19 0.67 -10.33
N ALA A 42 -19.02 -0.38 -10.26
CA ALA A 42 -20.05 -0.68 -11.26
C ALA A 42 -21.42 0.00 -11.01
N SER A 43 -21.61 0.73 -9.90
CA SER A 43 -22.85 1.44 -9.64
C SER A 43 -22.71 2.94 -9.91
N ASN A 44 -23.52 3.45 -10.84
CA ASN A 44 -23.66 4.90 -11.10
C ASN A 44 -24.40 5.64 -9.97
N THR A 45 -24.92 4.90 -8.98
CA THR A 45 -25.35 5.40 -7.69
C THR A 45 -24.25 5.08 -6.67
N SER A 46 -24.16 5.84 -5.57
CA SER A 46 -23.18 5.57 -4.50
C SER A 46 -23.76 4.73 -3.37
N PRO A 47 -23.85 3.39 -3.46
CA PRO A 47 -23.78 2.56 -2.27
C PRO A 47 -22.30 2.44 -1.89
N ALA A 48 -21.89 3.25 -0.92
CA ALA A 48 -20.72 2.97 -0.11
C ALA A 48 -21.09 1.82 0.84
N LEU A 49 -20.40 0.68 0.73
CA LEU A 49 -20.57 -0.40 1.69
C LEU A 49 -19.63 -0.13 2.86
N VAL A 50 -20.21 0.15 4.03
CA VAL A 50 -19.44 0.42 5.26
C VAL A 50 -19.49 -0.81 6.16
N LEU A 51 -18.35 -1.44 6.37
CA LEU A 51 -18.17 -2.56 7.30
C LEU A 51 -17.54 -2.06 8.61
N ARG A 52 -18.23 -2.25 9.74
CA ARG A 52 -17.77 -1.85 11.08
C ARG A 52 -17.29 -3.04 11.89
N ALA A 53 -16.55 -2.77 12.97
CA ALA A 53 -16.12 -3.80 13.92
C ALA A 53 -17.30 -4.67 14.41
N GLY A 54 -17.07 -5.98 14.49
CA GLY A 54 -18.09 -6.97 14.83
C GLY A 54 -19.15 -7.24 13.75
N GLN A 55 -19.09 -6.58 12.59
CA GLN A 55 -19.95 -6.88 11.45
C GLN A 55 -19.29 -7.86 10.49
N SER A 56 -20.12 -8.54 9.70
CA SER A 56 -19.67 -9.44 8.65
C SER A 56 -20.49 -9.29 7.38
N LEU A 57 -19.84 -9.44 6.23
CA LEU A 57 -20.50 -9.51 4.94
C LEU A 57 -20.75 -10.98 4.62
N ARG A 58 -22.02 -11.34 4.41
CA ARG A 58 -22.39 -12.70 4.02
C ARG A 58 -22.65 -12.75 2.52
N SER A 59 -22.12 -13.78 1.86
CA SER A 59 -22.52 -14.12 0.50
C SER A 59 -24.00 -14.50 0.44
N ALA A 60 -24.74 -13.98 -0.55
CA ALA A 60 -26.13 -14.38 -0.77
C ALA A 60 -26.26 -15.81 -1.34
N HIS A 61 -25.16 -16.37 -1.87
CA HIS A 61 -25.14 -17.63 -2.62
C HIS A 61 -24.25 -18.70 -1.97
N SER A 62 -23.70 -18.44 -0.78
CA SER A 62 -22.87 -19.40 -0.05
C SER A 62 -22.84 -19.07 1.44
N ASP A 63 -22.39 -20.03 2.26
CA ASP A 63 -22.21 -19.84 3.71
C ASP A 63 -20.95 -19.03 4.06
N VAL A 64 -20.23 -18.54 3.06
CA VAL A 64 -19.01 -17.76 3.25
C VAL A 64 -19.35 -16.39 3.84
N LYS A 65 -18.62 -16.02 4.89
CA LYS A 65 -18.68 -14.72 5.56
C LYS A 65 -17.32 -14.06 5.53
N LEU A 66 -17.31 -12.76 5.29
CA LEU A 66 -16.13 -11.90 5.42
C LEU A 66 -16.32 -11.05 6.66
N ASP A 67 -15.70 -11.48 7.75
CA ASP A 67 -15.74 -10.76 9.01
C ASP A 67 -14.86 -9.51 8.93
N TYR A 68 -15.26 -8.44 9.62
CA TYR A 68 -14.50 -7.19 9.65
C TYR A 68 -13.03 -7.42 10.05
N GLU A 69 -12.75 -8.28 11.03
CA GLU A 69 -11.36 -8.49 11.49
C GLU A 69 -10.49 -9.13 10.42
N LEU A 70 -11.06 -10.08 9.68
CA LEU A 70 -10.38 -10.71 8.55
C LEU A 70 -10.12 -9.68 7.44
N MET A 71 -11.13 -8.90 7.08
CA MET A 71 -11.00 -7.86 6.05
C MET A 71 -9.98 -6.79 6.45
N ARG A 72 -10.00 -6.35 7.71
CA ARG A 72 -9.02 -5.41 8.26
C ARG A 72 -7.60 -6.00 8.18
N GLN A 73 -7.42 -7.26 8.55
CA GLN A 73 -6.12 -7.92 8.46
C GLN A 73 -5.63 -8.00 7.01
N MET A 74 -6.47 -8.43 6.08
CA MET A 74 -6.12 -8.49 4.65
C MET A 74 -5.75 -7.11 4.09
N LEU A 75 -6.47 -6.05 4.49
CA LEU A 75 -6.14 -4.69 4.09
C LEU A 75 -4.80 -4.22 4.68
N MET A 76 -4.54 -4.47 5.96
CA MET A 76 -3.25 -4.13 6.57
C MET A 76 -2.09 -4.84 5.88
N GLU A 77 -2.21 -6.14 5.60
CA GLU A 77 -1.15 -6.89 4.90
C GLU A 77 -0.94 -6.39 3.46
N SER A 78 -2.01 -6.08 2.73
CA SER A 78 -1.88 -5.53 1.38
C SER A 78 -1.27 -4.11 1.38
N LEU A 79 -1.60 -3.27 2.37
CA LEU A 79 -0.96 -1.96 2.56
C LEU A 79 0.52 -2.10 2.90
N ARG A 80 0.90 -3.03 3.77
CA ARG A 80 2.30 -3.33 4.10
C ARG A 80 3.09 -3.75 2.87
N ALA A 81 2.57 -4.70 2.10
CA ALA A 81 3.20 -5.15 0.86
C ALA A 81 3.37 -3.99 -0.14
N ARG A 82 2.33 -3.17 -0.32
CA ARG A 82 2.40 -2.01 -1.22
C ARG A 82 3.40 -0.95 -0.76
N LEU A 83 3.52 -0.72 0.55
CA LEU A 83 4.53 0.18 1.11
C LEU A 83 5.94 -0.34 0.85
N THR A 84 6.19 -1.64 0.99
CA THR A 84 7.46 -2.27 0.62
C THR A 84 7.80 -2.03 -0.86
N ASP A 85 6.85 -2.27 -1.77
CA ASP A 85 7.06 -2.02 -3.21
C ASP A 85 7.38 -0.55 -3.51
N LEU A 86 6.75 0.38 -2.81
CA LEU A 86 6.99 1.82 -2.97
C LEU A 86 8.34 2.23 -2.39
N ASP A 87 8.74 1.65 -1.27
CA ASP A 87 10.04 1.87 -0.65
C ASP A 87 11.17 1.40 -1.57
N GLU A 88 11.05 0.21 -2.16
CA GLU A 88 11.99 -0.29 -3.17
C GLU A 88 12.09 0.63 -4.39
N LYS A 89 10.94 1.14 -4.88
CA LYS A 89 10.92 2.09 -6.00
C LYS A 89 11.56 3.42 -5.61
N LEU A 90 11.30 3.93 -4.42
CA LEU A 90 11.90 5.17 -3.92
C LEU A 90 13.41 5.01 -3.77
N ALA A 91 13.87 3.93 -3.12
CA ALA A 91 15.28 3.58 -3.01
C ALA A 91 15.95 3.39 -4.39
N GLY A 92 15.27 2.80 -5.36
CA GLY A 92 15.74 2.68 -6.75
C GLY A 92 15.80 4.02 -7.49
N THR A 93 14.88 4.94 -7.21
CA THR A 93 14.89 6.30 -7.80
C THR A 93 15.92 7.23 -7.16
N GLU A 94 16.17 7.09 -5.86
CA GLU A 94 17.28 7.76 -5.17
C GLU A 94 18.62 7.09 -5.50
N GLY A 95 18.60 5.80 -5.85
CA GLY A 95 19.74 4.98 -6.31
C GLY A 95 20.39 5.47 -7.61
N GLY A 96 19.71 6.29 -8.42
CA GLY A 96 20.33 7.04 -9.52
C GLY A 96 21.20 8.22 -9.06
N LYS A 97 21.20 8.52 -7.76
CA LYS A 97 21.98 9.57 -7.08
C LYS A 97 22.59 9.09 -5.75
N LEU A 98 22.61 7.80 -5.47
CA LEU A 98 23.44 7.26 -4.40
C LEU A 98 24.82 6.96 -4.98
N PRO A 99 25.92 7.44 -4.36
CA PRO A 99 27.26 7.00 -4.75
C PRO A 99 27.29 5.48 -4.76
N ILE A 100 27.95 4.92 -5.77
CA ILE A 100 28.19 3.47 -5.98
C ILE A 100 29.14 2.96 -4.88
N GLU A 101 28.77 3.10 -3.62
CA GLU A 101 29.59 2.69 -2.46
C GLU A 101 28.91 1.60 -1.63
N ARG A 102 27.72 1.13 -2.03
CA ARG A 102 27.07 -0.05 -1.42
C ARG A 102 26.89 -1.25 -2.35
N LEU A 103 27.60 -1.26 -3.49
CA LEU A 103 27.68 -2.39 -4.42
C LEU A 103 29.04 -3.13 -4.36
N GLN A 104 29.85 -2.88 -3.33
CA GLN A 104 31.01 -3.71 -3.03
C GLN A 104 30.75 -4.41 -1.70
N TYR A 105 30.36 -5.67 -1.77
CA TYR A 105 30.97 -6.81 -1.08
C TYR A 105 30.14 -8.04 -1.41
N GLY A 106 30.65 -8.86 -2.34
CA GLY A 106 30.04 -10.15 -2.62
C GLY A 106 30.27 -10.76 -3.99
N ASP A 107 31.28 -10.34 -4.75
CA ASP A 107 31.81 -11.21 -5.81
C ASP A 107 33.34 -11.26 -5.71
N GLN A 108 33.81 -12.19 -4.88
CA GLN A 108 35.05 -12.90 -5.13
C GLN A 108 34.72 -14.39 -5.06
N THR A 109 34.23 -14.88 -6.18
CA THR A 109 34.69 -16.15 -6.72
C THR A 109 36.23 -16.17 -6.71
N GLU A 110 36.83 -17.12 -5.99
CA GLU A 110 38.02 -17.90 -6.38
C GLU A 110 38.49 -18.82 -5.24
N ALA A 111 38.27 -20.13 -5.41
CA ALA A 111 39.23 -21.24 -5.25
C ALA A 111 38.50 -22.58 -5.32
#